data_AF-A0A3P3VV52-F1
#
_entry.id   AF-A0A3P3VV52-F1
#
_cell.length_a   1.000
_cell.length_b   1.000
_cell.length_c   1.000
_cell.angle_alpha   90.00
_cell.angle_beta   90.00
_cell.angle_gamma   90.00
#
_symmetry.space_group_name_H-M   'P 1'
#
loop_
_entity.id
_entity.type
_entity.pdbx_description
1 polymer ?
#
loop_
_entity_poly.entity_id
_entity_poly.type
_entity_poly.pdbx_seq_one_letter_code
_entity_poly.pdbx_strand_id
1 'polypeptide(L)' 'MNKNKILSDFKNKLELFYRNFGSDWEIKDFSKNDNIQIMLRDYLIILEKKGVIKFLDDNKFRIIDLPSNHLDI' A
#
# COMPACT_ATOMS: atom_id res chain seq x y z
N MET A 1 3.03 -17.57 -6.98
CA MET A 1 3.57 -16.43 -6.19
C MET A 1 2.80 -16.40 -4.88
N ASN A 2 3.46 -16.42 -3.72
CA ASN A 2 2.77 -16.53 -2.42
C ASN A 2 2.18 -15.16 -2.02
N LYS A 3 0.86 -15.09 -1.73
CA LYS A 3 0.14 -13.87 -1.34
C LYS A 3 0.84 -13.12 -0.21
N ASN A 4 1.29 -13.83 0.82
CA ASN A 4 1.97 -13.22 1.98
C ASN A 4 3.28 -12.52 1.59
N LYS A 5 4.02 -13.09 0.63
CA LYS A 5 5.26 -12.49 0.14
C LYS A 5 4.99 -11.21 -0.66
N ILE A 6 3.93 -11.18 -1.45
CA ILE A 6 3.51 -9.99 -2.22
C ILE A 6 3.13 -8.86 -1.26
N LEU A 7 2.31 -9.15 -0.24
CA LEU A 7 1.87 -8.14 0.72
C LEU A 7 3.01 -7.62 1.59
N SER A 8 3.92 -8.51 2.03
CA SER A 8 5.11 -8.10 2.79
C SER A 8 6.04 -7.20 1.96
N ASP A 9 6.28 -7.56 0.69
CA ASP A 9 7.07 -6.74 -0.23
C ASP A 9 6.42 -5.37 -0.47
N PHE A 10 5.10 -5.35 -0.62
CA PHE A 10 4.33 -4.12 -0.78
C PHE A 10 4.40 -3.22 0.48
N LYS A 11 4.25 -3.79 1.69
CA LYS A 11 4.40 -3.05 2.95
C LYS A 11 5.78 -2.40 3.05
N ASN A 12 6.84 -3.14 2.74
CA ASN A 12 8.20 -2.62 2.75
C ASN A 12 8.40 -1.49 1.72
N LYS A 13 7.79 -1.61 0.53
CA LYS A 13 7.81 -0.56 -0.49
C LYS A 13 7.08 0.70 -0.03
N LEU A 14 5.92 0.58 0.61
CA LEU A 14 5.20 1.73 1.17
C LEU A 14 6.06 2.52 2.15
N GLU A 15 6.75 1.81 3.06
CA GLU A 15 7.67 2.46 4.00
C GLU A 15 8.84 3.16 3.31
N LEU A 16 9.47 2.48 2.36
CA LEU A 16 10.57 3.06 1.59
C LEU A 16 10.10 4.31 0.84
N PHE A 17 8.91 4.25 0.23
CA PHE A 17 8.40 5.32 -0.61
C PHE A 17 8.02 6.55 0.19
N TYR A 18 7.29 6.36 1.30
CA TYR A 18 6.92 7.46 2.18
C TYR A 18 8.14 8.19 2.76
N ARG A 19 9.20 7.45 3.13
CA ARG A 19 10.40 8.03 3.73
C ARG A 19 11.29 8.79 2.73
N ASN A 20 11.23 8.48 1.43
CA ASN A 20 12.24 8.94 0.47
C ASN A 20 11.68 9.69 -0.75
N PHE A 21 10.44 9.43 -1.16
CA PHE A 21 9.95 9.85 -2.47
C PHE A 21 8.61 10.59 -2.43
N GLY A 22 7.92 10.58 -1.28
CA GLY A 22 6.66 11.29 -1.07
C GLY A 22 5.51 10.34 -0.71
N SER A 23 4.33 10.92 -0.54
CA SER A 23 3.18 10.23 0.03
C SER A 23 2.12 9.82 -0.98
N ASP A 24 2.09 10.41 -2.18
CA ASP A 24 1.02 10.16 -3.16
C ASP A 24 1.46 9.15 -4.21
N TRP A 25 0.67 8.08 -4.37
CA TRP A 25 1.01 6.97 -5.25
C TRP A 25 -0.21 6.38 -5.96
N GLU A 26 0.04 5.73 -7.09
CA GLU A 26 -0.96 4.92 -7.78
C GLU A 26 -0.69 3.43 -7.56
N ILE A 27 -1.74 2.61 -7.53
CA ILE A 27 -1.60 1.14 -7.38
C ILE A 27 -0.69 0.55 -8.49
N LYS A 28 -0.79 1.11 -9.70
CA LYS A 28 0.00 0.70 -10.87
C LYS A 28 1.51 0.96 -10.74
N ASP A 29 1.94 1.86 -9.84
CA ASP A 29 3.36 2.11 -9.57
C ASP A 29 4.02 0.90 -8.89
N PHE A 30 3.24 0.05 -8.22
CA PHE A 30 3.73 -1.13 -7.51
C PHE A 30 3.63 -2.41 -8.32
N SER A 31 2.70 -2.49 -9.27
CA SER A 31 2.54 -3.66 -10.14
C SER A 31 1.75 -3.35 -11.40
N LYS A 32 2.16 -3.92 -12.53
CA LYS A 32 1.42 -3.90 -13.81
C LYS A 32 0.46 -5.09 -13.98
N ASN A 33 0.42 -6.01 -13.03
CA ASN A 33 -0.41 -7.21 -13.10
C ASN A 33 -1.76 -6.99 -12.38
N ASP A 34 -2.87 -7.05 -13.11
CA ASP A 34 -4.22 -6.81 -12.58
C ASP A 34 -4.57 -7.66 -11.35
N ASN A 35 -4.20 -8.95 -11.34
CA ASN A 35 -4.48 -9.81 -10.18
C ASN A 35 -3.74 -9.35 -8.93
N ILE A 36 -2.51 -8.86 -9.11
CA ILE A 36 -1.74 -8.28 -8.00
C ILE A 36 -2.36 -6.96 -7.58
N GLN A 37 -2.74 -6.09 -8.52
CA GLN A 37 -3.38 -4.81 -8.21
C GLN A 37 -4.67 -4.99 -7.38
N ILE A 38 -5.51 -5.98 -7.73
CA ILE A 38 -6.71 -6.33 -6.95
C ILE A 38 -6.32 -6.72 -5.51
N MET A 39 -5.30 -7.57 -5.34
CA MET A 39 -4.81 -7.95 -4.01
C MET A 39 -4.25 -6.77 -3.22
N LEU A 40 -3.51 -5.87 -3.87
CA LEU A 40 -2.98 -4.66 -3.25
C LEU A 40 -4.10 -3.72 -2.83
N ARG A 41 -5.14 -3.59 -3.65
CA ARG A 41 -6.32 -2.77 -3.34
C ARG A 41 -7.06 -3.28 -2.11
N ASP A 42 -7.27 -4.59 -2.01
CA ASP A 42 -7.88 -5.22 -0.83
C ASP A 42 -7.08 -4.90 0.44
N TYR A 43 -5.75 -4.97 0.35
CA TYR A 43 -4.86 -4.60 1.44
C TYR A 43 -4.86 -3.10 1.76
N LEU A 44 -4.90 -2.22 0.75
CA LEU A 44 -4.99 -0.78 0.93
C LEU A 44 -6.28 -0.37 1.65
N ILE A 45 -7.41 -1.06 1.43
CA ILE A 45 -8.65 -0.83 2.19
C ILE A 45 -8.44 -1.14 3.69
N ILE A 46 -7.67 -2.17 4.02
CA ILE A 46 -7.30 -2.48 5.41
C ILE A 46 -6.43 -1.35 5.98
N LEU A 47 -5.45 -0.88 5.22
CA LEU A 47 -4.57 0.23 5.61
C LEU A 47 -5.34 1.54 5.84
N GLU A 48 -6.34 1.83 5.01
CA GLU A 48 -7.17 3.03 5.16
C GLU A 48 -7.99 2.98 6.45
N LYS A 49 -8.62 1.84 6.74
CA LYS A 49 -9.37 1.63 8.00
C LYS A 49 -8.48 1.78 9.24
N LYS A 50 -7.19 1.47 9.10
CA LYS A 50 -6.19 1.63 10.17
C LYS A 50 -5.57 3.03 10.21
N GLY A 51 -5.94 3.93 9.29
CA GLY A 51 -5.43 5.30 9.25
C GLY A 51 -3.98 5.41 8.77
N VAL A 52 -3.49 4.44 7.99
CA VAL A 52 -2.13 4.44 7.42
C VAL A 52 -2.09 5.09 6.04
N ILE A 53 -3.16 4.92 5.27
CA ILE A 53 -3.33 5.55 3.96
C ILE A 53 -4.69 6.24 3.89
N LYS A 54 -4.88 7.07 2.87
CA LYS A 54 -6.17 7.63 2.47
C LYS A 54 -6.33 7.51 0.95
N PHE A 55 -7.43 6.97 0.46
CA PHE A 55 -7.70 7.01 -0.97
C PHE A 55 -7.95 8.46 -1.43
N LEU A 56 -7.30 8.84 -2.52
CA LEU A 56 -7.53 10.10 -3.21
C LEU A 56 -8.54 9.89 -4.34
N ASP A 57 -8.45 8.75 -5.02
CA ASP A 57 -9.36 8.27 -6.07
C ASP A 57 -9.32 6.73 -6.11
N ASP A 58 -10.04 6.13 -7.06
CA ASP A 58 -10.17 4.68 -7.24
C ASP A 58 -8.83 3.91 -7.34
N ASN A 59 -7.80 4.57 -7.88
CA ASN A 59 -6.47 3.99 -8.11
C ASN A 59 -5.33 4.75 -7.42
N LYS A 60 -5.65 5.86 -6.73
CA LYS A 60 -4.66 6.76 -6.13
C LYS A 60 -4.84 6.82 -4.63
N PHE A 61 -3.75 6.85 -3.90
CA PHE A 61 -3.78 6.94 -2.44
C PHE A 61 -2.62 7.78 -1.93
N ARG A 62 -2.83 8.36 -0.75
CA ARG A 62 -1.84 9.08 0.03
C ARG A 62 -1.46 8.25 1.25
N ILE A 63 -0.17 8.01 1.46
CA ILE A 63 0.37 7.47 2.70
C ILE A 63 0.35 8.59 3.74
N ILE A 64 -0.31 8.35 4.87
CA ILE A 64 -0.48 9.32 5.97
C ILE A 64 0.30 8.92 7.22
N ASP A 65 0.57 7.63 7.41
CA ASP A 65 1.39 7.11 8.50
C ASP A 65 2.22 5.90 8.04
N LEU A 66 3.11 5.40 8.90
CA LEU A 66 3.94 4.24 8.60
C LEU A 66 3.19 2.95 8.96
N PRO A 67 3.09 1.97 8.04
CA PRO A 67 2.55 0.65 8.35
C PRO A 67 3.19 -0.03 9.58
N SER A 68 4.45 0.31 9.88
CA SER A 68 5.20 -0.24 11.02
C SER A 68 4.85 0.39 12.37
N ASN A 69 4.18 1.54 12.40
CA ASN A 69 3.66 2.13 13.63
C ASN A 69 2.41 1.39 14.14
N HIS A 70 1.83 0.52 13.30
CA HIS A 70 0.64 -0.25 13.61
C HIS A 70 1.03 -1.73 13.72
N LEU A 71 1.13 -2.22 14.96
CA LEU A 71 1.65 -3.55 15.31
C LEU A 71 0.84 -4.75 14.76
N ASP A 72 -0.32 -4.49 14.15
CA ASP A 72 -1.30 -5.51 13.75
C ASP A 72 -1.49 -5.61 12.21
N ILE A 73 -0.59 -5.02 11.40
CA ILE A 73 -0.74 -4.95 9.92
C ILE A 73 0.29 -5.79 9.17
#